data_AF-A0A679H9C5-F1
#
_entry.id   AF-A0A679H9C5-F1
#
_cell.length_a   1.000
_cell.length_b   1.000
_cell.length_c   1.000
_cell.angle_alpha   90.00
_cell.angle_beta   90.00
_cell.angle_gamma   90.00
#
_symmetry.space_group_name_H-M   'P 1'
#
loop_
_entity.id
_entity.type
_entity.pdbx_description
1 polymer ?
#
loop_
_entity_poly.entity_id
_entity_poly.type
_entity_poly.pdbx_seq_one_letter_code
_entity_poly.pdbx_strand_id
1 'polypeptide(L)'
;MDTVVLVLMLLTAFNFLLKQTFWKLIAVGIIAAICAVFAGLMWPYAIEQSKTQIANWLSNQPLMLDTSVLLSVEVCIQMAYAMLAVHVANDYPVKPRMILMYRFLRWFPGLLIFPVLFSGLVYLIFAFPGTSFQTIAWSYAAFILAAIPCGRFILLYLLPEKELRLELFFLTNALVAVLGIVATVNGKTSAAGVSEIDWKALTGVIVIALAGGILGLLWWNIRNRNKEKSVKQ
;
A
#
# COMPACT_ATOMS: atom_id res chain seq x y z
N MET A 1 -16.21 12.83 0.97
CA MET A 1 -15.64 11.49 0.72
C MET A 1 -14.78 11.46 -0.52
N ASP A 2 -15.22 12.02 -1.64
CA ASP A 2 -14.44 12.06 -2.90
C ASP A 2 -13.03 12.63 -2.76
N THR A 3 -12.86 13.70 -1.97
CA THR A 3 -11.54 14.30 -1.69
C THR A 3 -10.61 13.37 -0.93
N VAL A 4 -11.11 12.62 0.06
CA VAL A 4 -10.33 11.66 0.85
C VAL A 4 -9.86 10.51 -0.03
N VAL A 5 -10.72 10.00 -0.90
CA VAL A 5 -10.38 8.92 -1.84
C VAL A 5 -9.34 9.40 -2.85
N LEU A 6 -9.47 10.60 -3.40
CA LEU A 6 -8.46 11.18 -4.29
C LEU A 6 -7.10 11.30 -3.61
N VAL A 7 -7.07 11.76 -2.36
CA VAL A 7 -5.83 11.83 -1.56
C VAL A 7 -5.26 10.43 -1.31
N LEU A 8 -6.09 9.43 -1.00
CA LEU A 8 -5.66 8.04 -0.84
C LEU A 8 -5.05 7.47 -2.13
N MET A 9 -5.67 7.73 -3.29
CA MET A 9 -5.16 7.28 -4.58
C MET A 9 -3.81 7.94 -4.91
N LEU A 10 -3.68 9.24 -4.65
CA LEU A 10 -2.43 9.98 -4.82
C LEU A 10 -1.33 9.43 -3.90
N LEU A 11 -1.63 9.24 -2.61
CA LEU A 11 -0.67 8.70 -1.65
C LEU A 11 -0.27 7.26 -1.98
N THR A 12 -1.20 6.44 -2.47
CA THR A 12 -0.91 5.08 -2.93
C THR A 12 0.04 5.09 -4.12
N ALA A 13 -0.22 5.96 -5.12
CA ALA A 13 0.68 6.15 -6.25
C ALA A 13 2.07 6.67 -5.81
N PHE A 14 2.10 7.61 -4.88
CA PHE A 14 3.35 8.14 -4.32
C PHE A 14 4.14 7.07 -3.55
N ASN A 15 3.49 6.27 -2.71
CA ASN A 15 4.12 5.16 -1.98
C ASN A 15 4.69 4.12 -2.93
N PHE A 16 3.95 3.79 -3.99
CA PHE A 16 4.42 2.90 -5.04
C PHE A 16 5.69 3.45 -5.72
N LEU A 17 5.72 4.73 -6.09
CA LEU A 17 6.92 5.38 -6.68
C LEU A 17 8.09 5.42 -5.69
N LEU A 18 7.86 5.75 -4.42
CA LEU A 18 8.89 5.71 -3.38
C LEU A 18 9.49 4.30 -3.24
N LYS A 19 8.65 3.26 -3.28
CA LYS A 19 9.10 1.87 -3.17
C LYS A 19 10.01 1.46 -4.34
N GLN A 20 9.73 1.94 -5.55
CA GLN A 20 10.57 1.70 -6.72
C GLN A 20 11.97 2.32 -6.61
N THR A 21 12.15 3.36 -5.80
CA THR A 21 13.49 3.95 -5.57
C THR A 21 14.46 2.97 -4.90
N PHE A 22 13.94 1.97 -4.17
CA PHE A 22 14.74 0.92 -3.54
C PHE A 22 15.01 -0.27 -4.46
N TRP A 23 14.42 -0.31 -5.66
CA TRP A 23 14.55 -1.42 -6.60
C TRP A 23 15.63 -1.17 -7.66
N LYS A 24 16.13 -2.27 -8.24
CA LYS A 24 17.04 -2.21 -9.40
C LYS A 24 16.27 -1.68 -10.62
N LEU A 25 16.94 -0.92 -11.48
CA LEU A 25 16.36 -0.34 -12.69
C LEU A 25 15.62 -1.37 -13.56
N ILE A 26 16.19 -2.55 -13.76
CA ILE A 26 15.57 -3.64 -14.54
C ILE A 26 14.22 -4.04 -13.93
N ALA A 27 14.17 -4.18 -12.61
CA ALA A 27 12.95 -4.60 -11.92
C ALA A 27 11.88 -3.50 -11.91
N VAL A 28 12.29 -2.23 -11.87
CA VAL A 28 11.40 -1.08 -12.08
C VAL A 28 10.85 -1.07 -13.50
N GLY A 29 11.68 -1.35 -14.51
CA GLY A 29 11.24 -1.46 -15.91
C GLY A 29 10.23 -2.59 -16.11
N ILE A 30 10.44 -3.75 -15.48
CA ILE A 30 9.48 -4.87 -15.53
C ILE A 30 8.15 -4.46 -14.90
N ILE A 31 8.17 -3.84 -13.71
CA ILE A 31 6.93 -3.36 -13.07
C ILE A 31 6.24 -2.30 -13.93
N ALA A 32 6.99 -1.36 -14.50
CA ALA A 32 6.44 -0.33 -15.37
C ALA A 32 5.75 -0.95 -16.59
N ALA A 33 6.38 -1.96 -17.21
CA ALA A 33 5.79 -2.71 -18.31
C ALA A 33 4.52 -3.45 -17.89
N ILE A 34 4.50 -4.10 -16.73
CA ILE A 34 3.30 -4.78 -16.20
C ILE A 34 2.17 -3.76 -15.98
N CYS A 35 2.45 -2.62 -15.35
CA CYS A 35 1.47 -1.56 -15.13
C CYS A 35 0.96 -0.94 -16.44
N ALA A 36 1.85 -0.73 -17.41
CA ALA A 36 1.49 -0.20 -18.73
C ALA A 36 0.61 -1.19 -19.52
N VAL A 37 0.99 -2.48 -19.55
CA VAL A 37 0.21 -3.53 -20.21
C VAL A 37 -1.15 -3.67 -19.54
N PHE A 38 -1.21 -3.65 -18.21
CA PHE A 38 -2.47 -3.64 -17.48
C PHE A 38 -3.35 -2.46 -17.90
N ALA A 39 -2.83 -1.23 -17.85
CA ALA A 39 -3.60 -0.05 -18.26
C ALA A 39 -4.05 -0.10 -19.73
N GLY A 40 -3.18 -0.60 -20.61
CA GLY A 40 -3.47 -0.73 -22.04
C GLY A 40 -4.49 -1.82 -22.37
N LEU A 41 -4.57 -2.90 -21.58
CA LEU A 41 -5.51 -4.02 -21.79
C LEU A 41 -6.84 -3.84 -21.07
N MET A 42 -6.90 -3.03 -20.01
CA MET A 42 -8.12 -2.83 -19.22
C MET A 42 -9.16 -1.91 -19.87
N TRP A 43 -8.88 -1.40 -21.07
CA TRP A 43 -9.76 -0.50 -21.81
C TRP A 43 -11.18 -1.04 -22.09
N PRO A 44 -11.42 -2.35 -22.39
CA PRO A 44 -12.78 -2.84 -22.63
C PRO A 44 -13.63 -2.75 -21.36
N TYR A 45 -13.04 -3.14 -20.22
CA TYR A 45 -13.68 -3.03 -18.92
C TYR A 45 -13.89 -1.57 -18.50
N ALA A 46 -12.95 -0.67 -18.84
CA ALA A 46 -13.06 0.74 -18.50
C ALA A 46 -14.20 1.46 -19.24
N ILE A 47 -14.53 1.04 -20.47
CA ILE A 47 -15.65 1.62 -21.25
C ILE A 47 -17.01 1.22 -20.68
N GLU A 48 -17.12 0.00 -20.14
CA GLU A 48 -18.34 -0.49 -19.49
C GLU A 48 -18.65 0.28 -18.20
N GLN A 49 -17.64 0.94 -17.61
CA GLN A 49 -17.81 1.73 -16.39
C GLN A 49 -18.17 3.18 -16.71
N SER A 50 -19.22 3.69 -16.08
CA SER A 50 -19.57 5.12 -16.12
C SER A 50 -18.87 5.93 -15.01
N LYS A 51 -18.62 7.23 -15.25
CA LYS A 51 -18.14 8.18 -14.20
C LYS A 51 -18.98 8.12 -12.92
N THR A 52 -20.29 7.91 -13.06
CA THR A 52 -21.22 7.76 -11.94
C THR A 52 -21.10 6.40 -11.25
N GLN A 53 -20.73 5.32 -11.93
CA GLN A 53 -20.50 4.01 -11.31
C GLN A 53 -19.27 3.98 -10.40
N ILE A 54 -18.17 4.67 -10.74
CA ILE A 54 -17.01 4.77 -9.83
C ILE A 54 -17.40 5.57 -8.57
N ALA A 55 -18.11 6.69 -8.74
CA ALA A 55 -18.64 7.45 -7.61
C ALA A 55 -19.61 6.58 -6.77
N ASN A 56 -20.46 5.79 -7.42
CA ASN A 56 -21.37 4.87 -6.74
C ASN A 56 -20.61 3.76 -6.00
N TRP A 57 -19.54 3.18 -6.58
CA TRP A 57 -18.69 2.18 -5.93
C TRP A 57 -17.95 2.75 -4.72
N LEU A 58 -17.47 3.99 -4.81
CA LEU A 58 -16.84 4.70 -3.69
C LEU A 58 -17.86 5.10 -2.61
N SER A 59 -19.12 5.35 -2.99
CA SER A 59 -20.22 5.60 -2.05
C SER A 59 -20.79 4.32 -1.43
N ASN A 60 -20.54 3.16 -2.06
CA ASN A 60 -20.97 1.86 -1.58
C ASN A 60 -20.13 1.44 -0.39
N GLN A 61 -20.73 1.56 0.78
CA GLN A 61 -20.08 1.26 2.05
C GLN A 61 -19.49 -0.16 2.17
N PRO A 62 -20.18 -1.24 1.74
CA PRO A 62 -19.61 -2.60 1.80
C PRO A 62 -18.35 -2.74 0.95
N LEU A 63 -18.35 -2.21 -0.27
CA LEU A 63 -17.21 -2.27 -1.19
C LEU A 63 -16.01 -1.47 -0.67
N MET A 64 -16.27 -0.32 -0.03
CA MET A 64 -15.21 0.47 0.59
C MET A 64 -14.59 -0.24 1.80
N LEU A 65 -15.40 -0.97 2.59
CA LEU A 65 -14.90 -1.79 3.70
C LEU A 65 -14.04 -2.95 3.19
N ASP A 66 -14.47 -3.69 2.17
CA ASP A 66 -13.67 -4.77 1.59
C ASP A 66 -12.34 -4.25 1.02
N THR A 67 -12.38 -3.10 0.34
CA THR A 67 -11.18 -2.42 -0.18
C THR A 67 -10.26 -1.96 0.96
N SER A 68 -10.83 -1.57 2.11
CA SER A 68 -10.05 -1.15 3.28
C SER A 68 -9.28 -2.30 3.93
N VAL A 69 -9.78 -3.54 3.83
CA VAL A 69 -9.06 -4.74 4.29
C VAL A 69 -7.81 -4.92 3.44
N LEU A 70 -7.95 -4.83 2.11
CA LEU A 70 -6.80 -4.89 1.20
C LEU A 70 -5.79 -3.76 1.47
N LEU A 71 -6.29 -2.54 1.71
CA LEU A 71 -5.46 -1.40 2.09
C LEU A 71 -4.72 -1.64 3.40
N SER A 72 -5.39 -2.18 4.42
CA SER A 72 -4.78 -2.46 5.72
C SER A 72 -3.69 -3.52 5.61
N VAL A 73 -3.93 -4.59 4.85
CA VAL A 73 -2.91 -5.63 4.59
C VAL A 73 -1.72 -5.04 3.83
N GLU A 74 -1.97 -4.26 2.79
CA GLU A 74 -0.92 -3.61 2.01
C GLU A 74 -0.07 -2.68 2.88
N VAL A 75 -0.68 -1.80 3.67
CA VAL A 75 0.02 -0.88 4.57
C VAL A 75 0.84 -1.66 5.61
N CYS A 76 0.27 -2.71 6.22
CA CYS A 76 1.00 -3.55 7.17
C CYS A 76 2.26 -4.17 6.54
N ILE A 77 2.16 -4.71 5.33
CA ILE A 77 3.30 -5.27 4.59
C ILE A 77 4.34 -4.20 4.28
N GLN A 78 3.91 -3.01 3.86
CA GLN A 78 4.80 -1.89 3.53
C GLN A 78 5.51 -1.33 4.77
N MET A 79 4.81 -1.16 5.88
CA MET A 79 5.41 -0.72 7.15
C MET A 79 6.37 -1.77 7.72
N ALA A 80 6.03 -3.06 7.63
CA ALA A 80 6.93 -4.15 8.01
C ALA A 80 8.22 -4.14 7.18
N TYR A 81 8.12 -3.86 5.88
CA TYR A 81 9.28 -3.68 5.01
C TYR A 81 10.14 -2.49 5.48
N ALA A 82 9.53 -1.33 5.75
CA ALA A 82 10.25 -0.13 6.16
C ALA A 82 11.04 -0.35 7.45
N MET A 83 10.39 -0.90 8.48
CA MET A 83 11.02 -1.22 9.77
C MET A 83 12.15 -2.24 9.63
N LEU A 84 11.93 -3.29 8.82
CA LEU A 84 12.95 -4.31 8.58
C LEU A 84 14.15 -3.75 7.80
N ALA A 85 13.90 -2.85 6.83
CA ALA A 85 14.95 -2.22 6.04
C ALA A 85 15.85 -1.31 6.90
N VAL A 86 15.27 -0.60 7.88
CA VAL A 86 16.02 0.21 8.85
C VAL A 86 16.84 -0.69 9.79
N HIS A 87 16.24 -1.75 10.34
CA HIS A 87 16.97 -2.67 11.22
C HIS A 87 18.14 -3.36 10.49
N VAL A 88 17.96 -3.76 9.23
CA VAL A 88 19.03 -4.34 8.41
C VAL A 88 20.13 -3.32 8.09
N ALA A 89 19.81 -2.03 8.02
CA ALA A 89 20.80 -0.98 7.79
C ALA A 89 21.64 -0.67 9.05
N ASN A 90 21.03 -0.71 10.23
CA ASN A 90 21.67 -0.27 11.49
C ASN A 90 22.32 -1.40 12.30
N ASP A 91 21.75 -2.62 12.33
CA ASP A 91 22.15 -3.69 13.26
C ASP A 91 22.88 -4.86 12.57
N TYR A 92 24.05 -4.61 11.98
CA TYR A 92 24.89 -5.69 11.45
C TYR A 92 25.64 -6.40 12.60
N PRO A 93 25.65 -7.75 12.69
CA PRO A 93 25.18 -8.75 11.73
C PRO A 93 23.73 -9.24 11.92
N VAL A 94 22.97 -9.31 10.83
CA VAL A 94 21.58 -9.78 10.81
C VAL A 94 21.46 -11.30 10.56
N LYS A 95 20.44 -11.92 11.18
CA LYS A 95 20.15 -13.36 11.00
C LYS A 95 19.71 -13.67 9.56
N PRO A 96 20.10 -14.82 8.97
CA PRO A 96 19.74 -15.17 7.58
C PRO A 96 18.23 -15.23 7.31
N ARG A 97 17.43 -15.60 8.32
CA ARG A 97 15.94 -15.57 8.23
C ARG A 97 15.40 -14.16 7.98
N MET A 98 16.02 -13.13 8.58
CA MET A 98 15.62 -11.73 8.41
C MET A 98 15.94 -11.22 7.01
N ILE A 99 17.07 -11.66 6.43
CA ILE A 99 17.45 -11.34 5.05
C ILE A 99 16.46 -11.97 4.06
N LEU A 100 16.04 -13.22 4.30
CA LEU A 100 15.02 -13.89 3.48
C LEU A 100 13.69 -13.14 3.54
N MET A 101 13.24 -12.78 4.74
CA MET A 101 12.01 -12.02 4.94
C MET A 101 12.08 -10.64 4.28
N TYR A 102 13.22 -9.95 4.39
CA TYR A 102 13.48 -8.69 3.70
C TYR A 102 13.37 -8.84 2.18
N ARG A 103 13.92 -9.92 1.61
CA ARG A 103 13.85 -10.17 0.17
C ARG A 103 12.43 -10.43 -0.31
N PHE A 104 11.63 -11.14 0.48
CA PHE A 104 10.20 -11.38 0.21
C PHE A 104 9.39 -10.07 0.28
N LEU A 105 9.51 -9.33 1.39
CA LEU A 105 8.84 -8.03 1.61
C LEU A 105 9.22 -6.97 0.57
N ARG A 106 10.47 -7.02 0.10
CA ARG A 106 10.96 -6.13 -0.95
C ARG A 106 10.23 -6.37 -2.26
N TRP A 107 9.86 -7.61 -2.60
CA TRP A 107 9.28 -7.96 -3.90
C TRP A 107 7.83 -7.51 -4.05
N PHE A 108 7.09 -7.26 -2.97
CA PHE A 108 5.71 -6.78 -3.05
C PHE A 108 5.66 -5.28 -3.39
N PRO A 109 5.30 -4.83 -4.61
CA PRO A 109 5.40 -3.42 -4.97
C PRO A 109 4.19 -2.57 -4.50
N GLY A 110 3.08 -3.23 -4.12
CA GLY A 110 1.78 -2.61 -3.83
C GLY A 110 0.75 -3.09 -4.84
N LEU A 111 -0.37 -3.63 -4.38
CA LEU A 111 -1.46 -4.15 -5.21
C LEU A 111 -2.47 -3.03 -5.54
N LEU A 112 -2.66 -2.08 -4.64
CA LEU A 112 -3.60 -0.98 -4.78
C LEU A 112 -3.26 -0.01 -5.92
N ILE A 113 -2.03 -0.08 -6.46
CA ILE A 113 -1.68 0.69 -7.66
C ILE A 113 -2.55 0.31 -8.86
N PHE A 114 -2.98 -0.95 -9.01
CA PHE A 114 -3.78 -1.39 -10.16
C PHE A 114 -5.17 -0.73 -10.18
N PRO A 115 -5.95 -0.74 -9.07
CA PRO A 115 -7.17 0.07 -8.96
C PRO A 115 -6.96 1.56 -9.24
N VAL A 116 -5.85 2.15 -8.77
CA VAL A 116 -5.52 3.56 -9.02
C VAL A 116 -5.30 3.82 -10.51
N LEU A 117 -4.53 2.95 -11.19
CA LEU A 117 -4.30 3.06 -12.63
C LEU A 117 -5.59 2.90 -13.44
N PHE A 118 -6.46 1.96 -13.03
CA PHE A 118 -7.77 1.74 -13.66
C PHE A 118 -8.69 2.96 -13.49
N SER A 119 -8.78 3.51 -12.28
CA SER A 119 -9.54 4.73 -12.00
C SER A 119 -9.05 5.90 -12.86
N GLY A 120 -7.74 6.08 -13.00
CA GLY A 120 -7.13 7.07 -13.88
C GLY A 120 -7.49 6.87 -15.36
N LEU A 121 -7.50 5.62 -15.85
CA LEU A 121 -7.90 5.29 -17.22
C LEU A 121 -9.37 5.68 -17.49
N VAL A 122 -10.28 5.31 -16.59
CA VAL A 122 -11.71 5.67 -16.73
C VAL A 122 -11.87 7.18 -16.75
N TYR A 123 -11.18 7.89 -15.85
CA TYR A 123 -11.22 9.35 -15.82
C TYR A 123 -10.76 9.97 -17.17
N LEU A 124 -9.68 9.47 -17.75
CA LEU A 124 -9.15 9.95 -19.04
C LEU A 124 -10.11 9.67 -20.20
N ILE A 125 -10.72 8.48 -20.26
CA ILE A 125 -11.70 8.12 -21.29
C ILE A 125 -12.85 9.15 -21.34
N PHE A 126 -13.34 9.56 -20.18
CA PHE A 126 -14.41 10.56 -20.09
C PHE A 126 -13.93 12.01 -20.17
N ALA A 127 -12.62 12.28 -20.08
CA ALA A 127 -12.06 13.62 -20.24
C ALA A 127 -11.87 13.99 -21.72
N PHE A 128 -11.66 12.99 -22.59
CA PHE A 128 -11.45 13.17 -24.02
C PHE A 128 -12.55 12.51 -24.88
N PRO A 129 -13.81 12.99 -24.81
CA PRO A 129 -14.88 12.47 -25.64
C PRO A 129 -14.57 12.68 -27.13
N GLY A 130 -14.89 11.69 -27.97
CA GLY A 130 -14.68 11.77 -29.42
C GLY A 130 -13.33 11.25 -29.92
N THR A 131 -12.42 10.85 -29.03
CA THR A 131 -11.20 10.11 -29.40
C THR A 131 -11.41 8.60 -29.22
N SER A 132 -10.68 7.78 -29.98
CA SER A 132 -10.83 6.33 -29.87
C SER A 132 -10.33 5.85 -28.49
N PHE A 133 -11.12 5.03 -27.81
CA PHE A 133 -10.78 4.52 -26.48
C PHE A 133 -9.45 3.74 -26.46
N GLN A 134 -9.17 3.02 -27.55
CA GLN A 134 -7.90 2.32 -27.72
C GLN A 134 -6.72 3.30 -27.76
N THR A 135 -6.85 4.42 -28.47
CA THR A 135 -5.80 5.46 -28.49
C THR A 135 -5.56 6.06 -27.10
N ILE A 136 -6.64 6.33 -26.35
CA ILE A 136 -6.52 6.84 -24.96
C ILE A 136 -5.81 5.81 -24.07
N ALA A 137 -6.20 4.54 -24.13
CA ALA A 137 -5.63 3.51 -23.28
C ALA A 137 -4.14 3.25 -23.57
N TRP A 138 -3.76 3.15 -24.84
CA TRP A 138 -2.35 2.91 -25.21
C TRP A 138 -1.47 4.16 -25.02
N SER A 139 -2.01 5.37 -25.20
CA SER A 139 -1.28 6.59 -24.85
C SER A 139 -1.08 6.72 -23.34
N TYR A 140 -2.08 6.36 -22.53
CA TYR A 140 -1.95 6.29 -21.08
C TYR A 140 -0.96 5.20 -20.63
N ALA A 141 -0.97 4.04 -21.28
CA ALA A 141 0.02 2.98 -21.05
C ALA A 141 1.45 3.45 -21.36
N ALA A 142 1.66 4.12 -22.50
CA ALA A 142 2.94 4.71 -22.86
C ALA A 142 3.37 5.78 -21.84
N PHE A 143 2.42 6.61 -21.37
CA PHE A 143 2.67 7.57 -20.31
C PHE A 143 3.10 6.90 -19.01
N ILE A 144 2.41 5.85 -18.54
CA ILE A 144 2.80 5.10 -17.32
C ILE A 144 4.19 4.50 -17.46
N LEU A 145 4.50 3.93 -18.62
CA LEU A 145 5.80 3.32 -18.91
C LEU A 145 6.95 4.32 -18.78
N ALA A 146 6.73 5.58 -19.15
CA ALA A 146 7.69 6.67 -18.98
C ALA A 146 7.63 7.31 -17.57
N ALA A 147 6.44 7.49 -17.01
CA ALA A 147 6.21 8.20 -15.76
C ALA A 147 6.78 7.45 -14.55
N ILE A 148 6.71 6.12 -14.54
CA ILE A 148 7.29 5.29 -13.47
C ILE A 148 8.83 5.47 -13.36
N PRO A 149 9.63 5.23 -14.41
CA PRO A 149 11.07 5.43 -14.32
C PRO A 149 11.43 6.90 -14.11
N CYS A 150 10.74 7.84 -14.78
CA CYS A 150 10.98 9.27 -14.58
C CYS A 150 10.68 9.70 -13.13
N GLY A 151 9.56 9.28 -12.57
CA GLY A 151 9.17 9.54 -11.19
C GLY A 151 10.20 9.01 -10.20
N ARG A 152 10.73 7.80 -10.44
CA ARG A 152 11.86 7.27 -9.66
C ARG A 152 13.09 8.18 -9.75
N PHE A 153 13.48 8.64 -10.94
CA PHE A 153 14.63 9.53 -11.10
C PHE A 153 14.43 10.86 -10.38
N ILE A 154 13.25 11.46 -10.50
CA ILE A 154 12.88 12.70 -9.81
C ILE A 154 12.96 12.51 -8.29
N LEU A 155 12.44 11.40 -7.76
CA LEU A 155 12.50 11.12 -6.33
C LEU A 155 13.92 10.87 -5.83
N LEU A 156 14.78 10.22 -6.63
CA LEU A 156 16.19 10.05 -6.31
C LEU A 156 16.96 11.37 -6.34
N TYR A 157 16.57 12.30 -7.20
CA TYR A 157 17.15 13.63 -7.27
C TYR A 157 16.70 14.51 -6.10
N LEU A 158 15.40 14.49 -5.77
CA LEU A 158 14.83 15.28 -4.68
C LEU A 158 15.23 14.76 -3.29
N LEU A 159 15.28 13.43 -3.12
CA LEU A 159 15.55 12.75 -1.85
C LEU A 159 16.71 11.76 -2.02
N PRO A 160 17.96 12.24 -2.09
CA PRO A 160 19.12 11.38 -2.33
C PRO A 160 19.35 10.40 -1.16
N GLU A 161 19.10 10.87 0.07
CA GLU A 161 19.29 10.11 1.29
C GLU A 161 18.34 8.90 1.37
N LYS A 162 18.91 7.73 1.63
CA LYS A 162 18.15 6.47 1.69
C LYS A 162 17.31 6.38 2.96
N GLU A 163 17.83 6.89 4.07
CA GLU A 163 17.15 6.89 5.37
C GLU A 163 15.91 7.77 5.31
N LEU A 164 16.04 9.00 4.82
CA LEU A 164 14.91 9.92 4.65
C LEU A 164 13.82 9.35 3.74
N ARG A 165 14.20 8.66 2.66
CA ARG A 165 13.21 7.96 1.80
C ARG A 165 12.49 6.83 2.53
N LEU A 166 13.18 6.08 3.40
CA LEU A 166 12.56 5.01 4.18
C LEU A 166 11.63 5.57 5.25
N GLU A 167 12.04 6.66 5.92
CA GLU A 167 11.21 7.37 6.90
C GLU A 167 9.96 7.96 6.24
N LEU A 168 10.13 8.65 5.11
CA LEU A 168 9.01 9.20 4.36
C LEU A 168 8.06 8.09 3.92
N PHE A 169 8.59 6.98 3.39
CA PHE A 169 7.79 5.81 3.01
C PHE A 169 7.02 5.20 4.19
N PHE A 170 7.59 5.22 5.41
CA PHE A 170 6.90 4.79 6.62
C PHE A 170 5.77 5.77 7.01
N LEU A 171 6.07 7.07 7.05
CA LEU A 171 5.12 8.11 7.45
C LEU A 171 3.94 8.22 6.48
N THR A 172 4.17 8.12 5.18
CA THR A 172 3.10 8.17 4.18
C THR A 172 2.24 6.90 4.20
N ASN A 173 2.81 5.74 4.53
CA ASN A 173 2.03 4.53 4.78
C ASN A 173 1.17 4.67 6.04
N ALA A 174 1.71 5.24 7.12
CA ALA A 174 0.93 5.54 8.32
C ALA A 174 -0.23 6.51 8.01
N LEU A 175 0.02 7.54 7.19
CA LEU A 175 -1.02 8.47 6.74
C LEU A 175 -2.09 7.77 5.91
N VAL A 176 -1.72 6.85 5.00
CA VAL A 176 -2.66 6.03 4.23
C VAL A 176 -3.52 5.16 5.14
N ALA A 177 -2.96 4.55 6.19
CA ALA A 177 -3.75 3.80 7.17
C ALA A 177 -4.79 4.68 7.88
N VAL A 178 -4.37 5.86 8.37
CA VAL A 178 -5.29 6.80 9.04
C VAL A 178 -6.40 7.24 8.09
N LEU A 179 -6.06 7.62 6.86
CA LEU A 179 -7.04 8.04 5.87
C LEU A 179 -7.95 6.90 5.40
N GLY A 180 -7.45 5.65 5.36
CA GLY A 180 -8.28 4.47 5.10
C GLY A 180 -9.34 4.25 6.17
N ILE A 181 -9.00 4.48 7.44
CA ILE A 181 -9.96 4.49 8.54
C ILE A 181 -10.97 5.64 8.35
N VAL A 182 -10.51 6.86 8.10
CA VAL A 182 -11.42 8.00 7.90
C VAL A 182 -12.38 7.77 6.72
N ALA A 183 -11.88 7.20 5.62
CA ALA A 183 -12.69 6.86 4.45
C ALA A 183 -13.78 5.85 4.81
N THR A 184 -13.44 4.80 5.57
CA THR A 184 -14.40 3.76 5.96
C THR A 184 -15.45 4.19 6.99
N VAL A 185 -15.12 5.16 7.85
CA VAL A 185 -15.99 5.62 8.94
C VAL A 185 -17.02 6.65 8.42
N ASN A 186 -17.66 6.38 7.27
CA ASN A 186 -18.69 7.24 6.66
C ASN A 186 -20.02 7.27 7.47
N GLY A 187 -19.97 7.68 8.74
CA GLY A 187 -21.13 7.91 9.60
C GLY A 187 -21.90 6.66 10.05
N LYS A 188 -21.54 5.46 9.57
CA LYS A 188 -22.06 4.17 10.05
C LYS A 188 -20.88 3.23 10.19
N THR A 189 -20.60 2.74 11.39
CA THR A 189 -19.71 1.59 11.54
C THR A 189 -20.37 0.37 10.89
N SER A 190 -19.59 -0.58 10.37
CA SER A 190 -20.16 -1.83 9.83
C SER A 190 -20.87 -2.66 10.91
N ALA A 191 -20.60 -2.37 12.18
CA ALA A 191 -21.49 -2.70 13.28
C ALA A 191 -22.64 -1.70 13.24
N ALA A 192 -23.87 -2.18 13.10
CA ALA A 192 -25.05 -1.38 13.44
C ALA A 192 -24.75 -0.64 14.75
N GLY A 193 -24.99 0.66 14.80
CA GLY A 193 -24.86 1.43 16.03
C GLY A 193 -25.91 0.93 17.01
N VAL A 194 -25.66 -0.22 17.61
CA VAL A 194 -26.39 -0.68 18.78
C VAL A 194 -25.93 0.22 19.91
N SER A 195 -26.88 0.87 20.55
CA SER A 195 -26.71 1.54 21.85
C SER A 195 -26.29 0.57 22.96
N GLU A 196 -26.08 -0.71 22.64
CA GLU A 196 -25.60 -1.76 23.51
C GLU A 196 -24.16 -2.13 23.15
N ILE A 197 -23.32 -2.22 24.18
CA ILE A 197 -21.94 -2.68 24.06
C ILE A 197 -21.95 -4.16 23.66
N ASP A 198 -21.41 -4.51 22.49
CA ASP A 198 -21.15 -5.90 22.13
C ASP A 198 -19.95 -6.42 22.94
N TRP A 199 -20.26 -6.94 24.13
CA TRP A 199 -19.30 -7.51 25.06
C TRP A 199 -18.49 -8.67 24.47
N LYS A 200 -19.03 -9.40 23.47
CA LYS A 200 -18.29 -10.48 22.82
C LYS A 200 -17.20 -9.92 21.91
N ALA A 201 -17.53 -8.92 21.10
CA ALA A 201 -16.55 -8.24 20.25
C ALA A 201 -15.48 -7.52 21.09
N LEU A 202 -15.88 -6.80 22.14
CA LEU A 202 -14.96 -6.11 23.06
C LEU A 202 -13.99 -7.10 23.73
N THR A 203 -14.52 -8.20 24.28
CA THR A 203 -13.70 -9.24 24.93
C THR A 203 -12.77 -9.89 23.91
N GLY A 204 -13.24 -10.14 22.68
CA GLY A 204 -12.42 -10.67 21.60
C GLY A 204 -11.21 -9.78 21.29
N VAL A 205 -11.41 -8.47 21.16
CA VAL A 205 -10.32 -7.50 20.91
C VAL A 205 -9.33 -7.48 22.08
N ILE A 206 -9.83 -7.46 23.33
CA ILE A 206 -8.98 -7.48 24.53
C ILE A 206 -8.15 -8.75 24.59
N VAL A 207 -8.74 -9.91 24.33
CA VAL A 207 -8.04 -11.21 24.34
C VAL A 207 -6.96 -11.25 23.28
N ILE A 208 -7.24 -10.78 22.05
CA ILE A 208 -6.26 -10.76 20.96
C ILE A 208 -5.11 -9.80 21.31
N ALA A 209 -5.41 -8.62 21.83
CA ALA A 209 -4.40 -7.64 22.24
C ALA A 209 -3.50 -8.18 23.36
N LEU A 210 -4.09 -8.80 24.39
CA LEU A 210 -3.35 -9.41 25.49
C LEU A 210 -2.54 -10.62 25.04
N ALA A 211 -3.11 -11.49 24.21
CA ALA A 211 -2.39 -12.65 23.66
C ALA A 211 -1.20 -12.22 22.82
N GLY A 212 -1.37 -11.23 21.95
CA GLY A 212 -0.28 -10.64 21.16
C GLY A 212 0.80 -10.02 22.04
N GLY A 213 0.41 -9.27 23.08
CA GLY A 213 1.33 -8.68 24.05
C GLY A 213 2.11 -9.72 24.85
N ILE A 214 1.44 -10.76 25.36
CA ILE A 214 2.05 -11.84 26.13
C ILE A 214 3.00 -12.66 25.25
N LEU A 215 2.61 -13.00 24.02
CA LEU A 215 3.48 -13.70 23.07
C LEU A 215 4.71 -12.85 22.73
N GLY A 216 4.55 -11.54 22.54
CA GLY A 216 5.64 -10.60 22.35
C GLY A 216 6.62 -10.56 23.53
N LEU A 217 6.09 -10.48 24.76
CA LEU A 217 6.89 -10.47 26.00
C LEU A 217 7.59 -11.80 26.25
N LEU A 218 6.90 -12.92 26.05
CA LEU A 218 7.50 -14.26 26.17
C LEU A 218 8.63 -14.44 25.15
N TRP A 219 8.42 -14.01 23.90
CA TRP A 219 9.45 -14.09 22.88
C TRP A 219 10.65 -13.19 23.20
N TRP A 220 10.41 -11.99 23.71
CA TRP A 220 11.47 -11.08 24.16
C TRP A 220 12.29 -11.68 25.33
N ASN A 221 11.61 -12.25 26.32
CA ASN A 221 12.27 -12.89 27.48
C ASN A 221 13.08 -14.13 27.08
N ILE A 222 12.55 -14.99 26.20
CA ILE A 222 13.28 -16.16 25.69
C ILE A 222 14.51 -15.70 24.88
N ARG A 223 14.37 -14.66 24.05
CA ARG A 223 15.47 -14.11 23.26
C ARG A 223 16.56 -13.50 24.15
N ASN A 224 16.20 -12.80 25.23
CA ASN A 224 17.15 -12.20 26.15
C ASN A 224 17.90 -13.27 26.97
N ARG A 225 17.19 -14.30 27.45
CA ARG A 225 17.83 -15.45 28.14
C ARG A 225 18.82 -16.20 27.25
N ASN A 226 18.53 -16.33 25.95
CA ASN A 226 19.45 -16.97 25.01
C ASN A 226 20.66 -16.09 24.66
N LYS A 227 20.56 -14.75 24.73
CA LYS A 227 21.70 -13.84 24.58
C LYS A 227 22.62 -13.86 25.81
N GLU A 228 22.08 -13.93 27.02
CA GLU A 228 22.90 -14.05 28.25
C GLU A 228 23.69 -15.35 28.32
N LYS A 229 23.14 -16.45 27.79
CA LYS A 229 23.84 -17.74 27.74
C LYS A 229 24.98 -17.78 26.73
N SER A 230 24.94 -16.98 25.64
CA SER A 230 26.01 -16.96 24.63
C SER A 230 27.16 -16.00 24.96
N VAL A 231 27.05 -15.19 26.01
CA VAL A 231 28.11 -14.26 26.48
C VAL A 231 28.94 -14.87 27.61
N LYS A 232 28.48 -15.98 28.20
CA LYS A 232 29.17 -16.70 29.29
C LYS A 232 29.95 -17.95 28.83
N GLN A 233 30.04 -18.20 27.52
CA GLN A 233 30.95 -19.17 26.90
C GLN A 233 32.02 -18.39 26.14
#